data_AF-A0A2C1YUM3-F1
#
_entry.id   AF-A0A2C1YUM3-F1
#
_cell.length_a   1.000
_cell.length_b   1.000
_cell.length_c   1.000
_cell.angle_alpha   90.00
_cell.angle_beta   90.00
_cell.angle_gamma   90.00
#
_symmetry.space_group_name_H-M   'P 1'
#
loop_
_entity.id
_entity.type
_entity.pdbx_description
1 polymer ?
#
loop_
_entity_poly.entity_id
_entity_poly.type
_entity_poly.pdbx_seq_one_letter_code
_entity_poly.pdbx_strand_id
1 'polypeptide(L)'
;MKKEWPRIKNVLDNGKPSSLGLVRVKSLNPFEIRRNHQVLAYGYDLNEHNLSIHIYDPNFPNDDQVTLSLNIGKPESTTSVFHSKSSDQIYSFFRTDYKFIRPVVFN
;
A
#
# COMPACT_ATOMS: atom_id res chain seq x y z
N MET A 1 5.56 8.21 -5.30
CA MET A 1 5.33 7.14 -6.30
C MET A 1 6.60 6.72 -7.04
N LYS A 2 7.29 7.62 -7.76
CA LYS A 2 8.48 7.29 -8.59
C LYS A 2 9.56 6.41 -7.91
N LYS A 3 9.79 6.58 -6.61
CA LYS A 3 10.75 5.76 -5.84
C LYS A 3 10.16 4.49 -5.23
N GLU A 4 8.92 4.55 -4.76
CA GLU A 4 8.30 3.44 -4.01
C GLU A 4 7.82 2.32 -4.94
N TRP A 5 7.22 2.66 -6.09
CA TRP A 5 6.70 1.66 -7.01
C TRP A 5 7.77 0.66 -7.50
N PRO A 6 8.95 1.09 -8.01
CA PRO A 6 9.98 0.14 -8.43
C PRO A 6 10.44 -0.83 -7.33
N ARG A 7 10.48 -0.36 -6.06
CA ARG A 7 10.86 -1.20 -4.91
C ARG A 7 9.79 -2.25 -4.59
N ILE A 8 8.53 -1.85 -4.62
CA ILE A 8 7.38 -2.75 -4.41
C ILE A 8 7.33 -3.78 -5.54
N LYS A 9 7.40 -3.34 -6.79
CA LYS A 9 7.44 -4.20 -7.98
C LYS A 9 8.53 -5.25 -7.86
N ASN A 10 9.75 -4.86 -7.51
CA ASN A 10 10.86 -5.80 -7.34
C ASN A 10 10.57 -6.88 -6.28
N VAL A 11 9.94 -6.53 -5.16
CA VAL A 11 9.58 -7.51 -4.11
C VAL A 11 8.50 -8.49 -4.61
N LEU A 12 7.47 -7.97 -5.28
CA LEU A 12 6.39 -8.77 -5.84
C LEU A 12 6.88 -9.70 -6.96
N ASP A 13 7.73 -9.20 -7.87
CA ASP A 13 8.35 -10.00 -8.94
C ASP A 13 9.23 -11.14 -8.41
N ASN A 14 9.72 -11.03 -7.17
CA ASN A 14 10.46 -12.09 -6.47
C ASN A 14 9.54 -13.04 -5.68
N GLY A 15 8.22 -13.00 -5.91
CA GLY A 15 7.25 -13.88 -5.26
C GLY A 15 7.05 -13.62 -3.77
N LYS A 16 7.40 -12.41 -3.30
CA LYS A 16 7.26 -12.02 -1.89
C LYS A 16 6.20 -10.94 -1.73
N PRO A 17 5.35 -11.00 -0.70
CA PRO A 17 4.44 -9.91 -0.40
C PRO A 17 5.20 -8.70 0.14
N SER A 18 4.64 -7.51 -0.06
CA SER A 18 5.22 -6.23 0.37
C SER A 18 4.27 -5.49 1.31
N SER A 19 4.68 -5.28 2.56
CA SER A 19 3.93 -4.45 3.51
C SER A 19 3.96 -2.99 3.07
N LEU A 20 2.80 -2.33 3.09
CA LEU A 20 2.63 -0.94 2.70
C LEU A 20 1.98 -0.12 3.81
N GLY A 21 2.51 1.06 4.07
CA GLY A 21 1.84 2.10 4.86
C GLY A 21 1.07 3.05 3.94
N LEU A 22 -0.20 3.28 4.22
CA LEU A 22 -1.08 4.22 3.53
C LEU A 22 -1.19 5.52 4.31
N VAL A 23 -0.90 6.64 3.65
CA VAL A 23 -1.05 7.98 4.22
C VAL A 23 -2.45 8.49 3.91
N ARG A 24 -3.32 8.48 4.93
CA ARG A 24 -4.74 8.90 4.82
C ARG A 24 -5.04 10.23 5.52
N VAL A 25 -4.13 10.73 6.34
CA VAL A 25 -4.29 12.01 7.05
C VAL A 25 -3.07 12.90 6.87
N LYS A 26 -3.30 14.20 6.69
CA LYS A 26 -2.28 15.27 6.74
C LYS A 26 -2.65 16.21 7.89
N SER A 27 -2.03 15.99 9.04
CA SER A 27 -2.36 16.74 10.27
C SER A 27 -1.13 16.92 11.14
N LEU A 28 -1.10 18.02 11.90
CA LEU A 28 -0.11 18.28 12.94
C LEU A 28 -0.50 17.64 14.28
N ASN A 29 -1.74 17.14 14.40
CA ASN A 29 -2.19 16.46 15.61
C ASN A 29 -1.66 15.01 15.64
N PRO A 30 -0.75 14.65 16.56
CA PRO A 30 -0.16 13.32 16.60
C PRO A 30 -1.18 12.20 16.89
N PHE A 31 -2.31 12.52 17.53
CA PHE A 31 -3.37 11.55 17.80
C PHE A 31 -4.10 11.08 16.53
N GLU A 32 -3.94 11.78 15.41
CA GLU A 32 -4.53 11.40 14.13
C GLU A 32 -3.66 10.45 13.31
N ILE A 33 -2.40 10.22 13.70
CA ILE A 33 -1.48 9.28 13.03
C ILE A 33 -2.09 7.87 12.92
N ARG A 34 -2.87 7.46 13.93
CA ARG A 34 -3.58 6.17 13.97
C ARG A 34 -4.60 5.96 12.85
N ARG A 35 -4.96 7.02 12.13
CA ARG A 35 -5.90 6.98 10.99
C ARG A 35 -5.19 6.65 9.67
N ASN A 36 -3.85 6.63 9.67
CA ASN A 36 -3.11 5.95 8.62
C ASN A 36 -3.34 4.44 8.72
N HIS A 37 -3.12 3.73 7.62
CA HIS A 37 -3.50 2.33 7.52
C HIS A 37 -2.34 1.48 7.00
N GLN A 38 -2.31 0.21 7.36
CA GLN A 38 -1.31 -0.73 6.85
C GLN A 38 -2.00 -1.87 6.09
N VAL A 39 -1.47 -2.18 4.91
CA VAL A 39 -1.97 -3.24 4.02
C VAL A 39 -0.80 -4.10 3.53
N LEU A 40 -1.11 -5.26 2.94
CA LEU A 40 -0.11 -6.15 2.38
C LEU A 40 -0.34 -6.31 0.88
N ALA A 41 0.57 -5.80 0.05
CA ALA A 41 0.53 -6.04 -1.38
C ALA A 41 1.02 -7.46 -1.69
N TYR A 42 0.31 -8.16 -2.57
CA TYR A 42 0.64 -9.53 -2.96
C TYR A 42 0.69 -9.73 -4.48
N GLY A 43 0.23 -8.76 -5.27
CA GLY A 43 0.29 -8.81 -6.73
C GLY A 43 0.01 -7.45 -7.35
N TYR A 44 0.09 -7.37 -8.68
CA TYR A 44 -0.31 -6.17 -9.42
C TYR A 44 -0.68 -6.47 -10.87
N ASP A 45 -1.53 -5.62 -11.45
CA ASP A 45 -1.75 -5.49 -12.88
C ASP A 45 -1.20 -4.13 -13.34
N LEU A 46 -0.49 -4.12 -14.47
CA LEU A 46 0.02 -2.89 -15.06
C LEU A 46 -0.33 -2.86 -16.55
N ASN A 47 -1.23 -1.96 -16.93
CA ASN A 47 -1.57 -1.69 -18.32
C ASN A 47 -1.11 -0.28 -18.69
N GLU A 48 -0.05 -0.19 -19.48
CA GLU A 48 0.69 1.04 -19.79
C GLU A 48 1.09 1.80 -18.52
N HIS A 49 0.27 2.78 -18.14
CA HIS A 49 0.48 3.66 -17.01
C HIS A 49 -0.56 3.44 -15.90
N ASN A 50 -1.55 2.58 -16.11
CA ASN A 50 -2.58 2.28 -15.12
C ASN A 50 -2.13 1.07 -14.30
N LEU A 51 -1.83 1.34 -13.03
CA LEU A 51 -1.38 0.36 -12.06
C LEU A 51 -2.52 0.02 -11.11
N SER A 52 -2.80 -1.27 -10.94
CA SER A 52 -3.63 -1.81 -9.88
C SER A 52 -2.78 -2.73 -9.02
N ILE A 53 -2.61 -2.43 -7.73
CA ILE A 53 -1.91 -3.29 -6.77
C ILE A 53 -2.96 -4.09 -6.02
N HIS A 54 -2.84 -5.42 -6.06
CA HIS A 54 -3.67 -6.33 -5.27
C HIS A 54 -3.18 -6.35 -3.84
N ILE A 55 -4.08 -6.12 -2.89
CA ILE A 55 -3.76 -6.00 -1.47
C ILE A 55 -4.65 -6.87 -0.60
N TYR A 56 -4.08 -7.39 0.49
CA TYR A 56 -4.84 -7.76 1.67
C TYR A 56 -5.01 -6.52 2.56
N ASP A 57 -6.26 -6.12 2.78
CA ASP A 57 -6.64 -5.08 3.74
C ASP A 57 -7.26 -5.74 4.98
N PRO A 58 -6.67 -5.59 6.18
CA PRO A 58 -7.23 -6.14 7.42
C PRO A 58 -8.67 -5.70 7.75
N ASN A 59 -9.12 -4.55 7.22
CA ASN A 59 -10.50 -4.09 7.39
C ASN A 59 -11.51 -4.84 6.51
N PHE A 60 -11.03 -5.60 5.53
CA PHE A 60 -11.83 -6.44 4.63
C PHE A 60 -11.30 -7.89 4.66
N PRO A 61 -11.39 -8.58 5.80
CA PRO A 61 -10.82 -9.91 5.95
C PRO A 61 -11.47 -10.91 4.98
N ASN A 62 -10.66 -11.81 4.41
CA ASN A 62 -11.06 -12.83 3.43
C ASN A 62 -11.56 -12.29 2.09
N ASP A 63 -11.36 -11.00 1.79
CA ASP A 63 -11.61 -10.43 0.47
C ASP A 63 -10.27 -10.17 -0.22
N ASP A 64 -9.86 -11.09 -1.09
CA ASP A 64 -8.65 -10.93 -1.89
C ASP A 64 -8.87 -9.98 -3.08
N GLN A 65 -10.09 -9.49 -3.35
CA GLN A 65 -10.37 -8.62 -4.51
C GLN A 65 -10.10 -7.13 -4.23
N VAL A 66 -9.44 -6.79 -3.13
CA VAL A 66 -9.16 -5.41 -2.76
C VAL A 66 -7.93 -4.89 -3.51
N THR A 67 -8.04 -3.70 -4.09
CA THR A 67 -6.97 -3.10 -4.90
C THR A 67 -6.71 -1.64 -4.55
N LEU A 68 -5.46 -1.23 -4.79
CA LEU A 68 -5.06 0.17 -4.89
C LEU A 68 -4.77 0.52 -6.35
N SER A 69 -5.48 1.50 -6.90
CA SER A 69 -5.32 1.91 -8.30
C SER A 69 -4.69 3.30 -8.41
N LEU A 70 -3.80 3.49 -9.38
CA LEU A 70 -3.18 4.78 -9.67
C LEU A 70 -2.61 4.85 -11.09
N ASN A 71 -2.47 6.07 -11.63
CA ASN A 71 -1.75 6.29 -12.88
C ASN A 71 -0.29 6.71 -12.63
N ILE A 72 0.68 5.94 -13.14
CA ILE A 72 2.11 6.16 -12.95
C ILE A 72 2.80 6.93 -14.09
N GLY A 73 2.06 7.32 -15.14
CA GLY A 73 2.60 7.96 -16.35
C GLY A 73 2.91 9.45 -16.19
N LYS A 74 2.41 10.11 -15.15
CA LYS A 74 2.68 11.54 -14.86
C LYS A 74 3.28 11.71 -13.46
N PRO A 75 4.56 11.32 -13.25
CA PRO A 75 5.19 11.28 -11.94
C PRO A 75 5.39 12.66 -11.28
N GLU A 76 5.21 13.77 -12.01
CA GLU A 76 5.35 15.15 -11.51
C GLU A 76 4.03 15.75 -10.99
N SER A 77 2.89 15.11 -11.26
CA SER A 77 1.60 15.49 -10.69
C SER A 77 1.27 14.67 -9.45
N THR A 78 0.44 15.21 -8.56
CA THR A 78 -0.11 14.48 -7.41
C THR A 78 -0.87 13.25 -7.91
N THR A 79 -0.25 12.07 -7.81
CA THR A 79 -0.91 10.83 -8.22
C THR A 79 -1.97 10.45 -7.18
N SER A 80 -3.25 10.57 -7.54
CA SER A 80 -4.34 10.05 -6.72
C SER A 80 -4.25 8.53 -6.64
N VAL A 81 -4.35 8.00 -5.42
CA VAL A 81 -4.43 6.57 -5.14
C VAL A 81 -5.87 6.26 -4.75
N PHE A 82 -6.48 5.30 -5.41
CA PHE A 82 -7.86 4.88 -5.19
C PHE A 82 -7.91 3.52 -4.51
N HIS A 83 -8.82 3.35 -3.55
CA HIS A 83 -9.08 2.09 -2.88
C HIS A 83 -10.38 1.48 -3.41
N SER A 84 -10.40 0.22 -3.82
CA SER A 84 -11.60 -0.37 -4.46
C SER A 84 -12.82 -0.49 -3.54
N LYS A 85 -12.61 -0.49 -2.22
CA LYS A 85 -13.67 -0.64 -1.19
C LYS A 85 -13.88 0.57 -0.27
N SER A 86 -13.13 1.66 -0.47
CA SER A 86 -13.23 2.85 0.39
C SER A 86 -13.14 4.12 -0.44
N SER A 87 -13.95 5.12 -0.09
CA SER A 87 -13.88 6.47 -0.65
C SER A 87 -12.91 7.38 0.11
N ASP A 88 -12.24 6.87 1.16
CA ASP A 88 -11.27 7.65 1.92
C ASP A 88 -10.10 8.07 1.03
N GLN A 89 -9.72 9.35 1.15
CA GLN A 89 -8.58 9.89 0.43
C GLN A 89 -7.29 9.18 0.86
N ILE A 90 -6.54 8.66 -0.13
CA ILE A 90 -5.16 8.21 0.05
C ILE A 90 -4.24 9.22 -0.62
N TYR A 91 -3.39 9.88 0.17
CA TYR A 91 -2.44 10.87 -0.33
C TYR A 91 -1.17 10.23 -0.90
N SER A 92 -0.76 9.10 -0.32
CA SER A 92 0.41 8.34 -0.77
C SER A 92 0.47 6.98 -0.09
N PHE A 93 1.39 6.16 -0.54
CA PHE A 93 1.82 4.96 0.17
C PHE A 93 3.33 4.81 0.08
N PHE A 94 3.89 4.03 0.99
CA PHE A 94 5.30 3.66 1.02
C PHE A 94 5.45 2.22 1.47
N ARG A 95 6.52 1.57 1.01
CA ARG A 95 6.87 0.23 1.49
C ARG A 95 7.41 0.32 2.91
N THR A 96 6.89 -0.51 3.80
CA THR A 96 7.49 -0.72 5.12
C THR A 96 8.46 -1.90 5.05
N ASP A 97 9.68 -1.70 5.55
CA ASP A 97 10.61 -2.81 5.69
C ASP A 97 10.10 -3.77 6.77
N TYR A 98 9.87 -5.01 6.37
CA TYR A 98 9.52 -6.09 7.28
C TYR A 98 10.60 -7.15 7.26
N LYS A 99 11.10 -7.49 8.45
CA LYS A 99 11.89 -8.68 8.69
C LYS A 99 11.14 -9.49 9.72
N PHE A 100 10.82 -10.74 9.39
CA PHE A 100 10.20 -11.64 10.35
C PHE A 100 11.08 -11.73 11.60
N ILE A 101 10.49 -11.45 12.76
CA ILE A 101 11.08 -11.65 14.07
C ILE A 101 10.19 -12.67 14.76
N ARG A 102 10.80 -13.80 15.14
CA ARG A 102 10.10 -14.82 15.92
C ARG A 102 9.72 -14.19 17.28
N PRO A 103 8.43 -14.16 17.66
CA PRO A 103 8.02 -13.61 18.95
C PRO A 103 8.73 -14.34 20.09
N VAL A 104 9.13 -13.59 21.11
CA VAL A 104 9.57 -14.19 22.37
C VAL A 104 8.33 -14.78 23.04
N VAL A 105 8.36 -16.08 23.32
CA VAL A 105 7.33 -16.72 24.13
C VAL A 105 7.63 -16.36 25.58
N PHE A 106 6.73 -15.62 26.22
CA PHE A 106 6.79 -15.40 27.66
C PHE A 106 6.21 -16.64 28.35
N ASN A 107 7.03 -17.33 29.15
CA ASN A 107 6.61 -18.45 29.99
C ASN A 107 6.02 -17.96 31.30
#